data_AF-A0AAU3L2R7-F1
#
_entry.id   AF-A0AAU3L2R7-F1
#
_cell.length_a   1.000
_cell.length_b   1.000
_cell.length_c   1.000
_cell.angle_alpha   90.00
_cell.angle_beta   90.00
_cell.angle_gamma   90.00
#
_symmetry.space_group_name_H-M   'P 1'
#
loop_
_entity.id
_entity.type
_entity.pdbx_description
1 polymer ?
#
loop_
_entity_poly.entity_id
_entity_poly.type
_entity_poly.pdbx_seq_one_letter_code
_entity_poly.pdbx_strand_id
1 'polypeptide(L)'
;MSAAPAAADAGGPDVSSWQHLNGTMINWFAVRAAGHNFAMVKATEGLNYVNPYFIPDSVLMRTAGVARGTYHFARPALPPEPQAALYAAVALGQNGPLDLPPVLDMEDAGGLSPGGLIDWTHRYLNTVQALTGRTPIIYTYPRFWQTAMGDSNEFTRYPLWIADYRGNDGPEVPGGWPAWTFWQYTDSGNVPGINGGTDLNSYSGAQGDFSRFANMPNLGSS
;
A
#
# COMPACT_ATOMS: atom_id res chain seq x y z
N MET A 1 -31.37 -13.59 -8.84
CA MET A 1 -31.23 -12.20 -8.34
C MET A 1 -30.12 -11.57 -9.16
N SER A 2 -30.43 -10.52 -9.92
CA SER A 2 -29.46 -9.86 -10.80
C SER A 2 -28.44 -9.13 -9.94
N ALA A 3 -27.15 -9.47 -10.08
CA ALA A 3 -26.07 -8.73 -9.45
C ALA A 3 -26.11 -7.29 -9.98
N ALA A 4 -26.10 -6.32 -9.06
CA ALA A 4 -25.88 -4.94 -9.41
C ALA A 4 -24.56 -4.81 -10.20
N PRO A 5 -24.47 -3.91 -11.19
CA PRO A 5 -23.21 -3.69 -11.90
C PRO A 5 -22.13 -3.33 -10.86
N ALA A 6 -21.01 -4.03 -10.91
CA ALA A 6 -19.84 -3.71 -10.09
C ALA A 6 -19.54 -2.21 -10.28
N ALA A 7 -19.54 -1.45 -9.19
CA ALA A 7 -19.09 -0.07 -9.22
C ALA A 7 -17.70 -0.05 -9.86
N ALA A 8 -17.41 0.96 -10.70
CA ALA A 8 -16.11 1.08 -11.37
C ALA A 8 -14.99 0.85 -10.35
N ASP A 9 -14.09 -0.10 -10.63
CA ASP A 9 -12.97 -0.43 -9.77
C ASP A 9 -12.18 0.85 -9.51
N ALA A 10 -12.15 1.31 -8.26
CA ALA A 10 -11.38 2.48 -7.90
C ALA A 10 -9.92 2.21 -8.25
N GLY A 11 -9.28 3.15 -8.95
CA GLY A 11 -7.90 3.01 -9.41
C GLY A 11 -7.02 4.12 -8.91
N GLY A 12 -5.71 3.88 -8.85
CA GLY A 12 -4.77 4.84 -8.30
C GLY A 12 -3.31 4.50 -8.57
N PRO A 13 -2.43 5.49 -8.75
CA PRO A 13 -1.00 5.23 -8.79
C PRO A 13 -0.45 4.92 -7.40
N ASP A 14 0.72 4.31 -7.34
CA ASP A 14 1.59 4.46 -6.18
C ASP A 14 2.90 5.12 -6.61
N VAL A 15 3.45 5.93 -5.70
CA VAL A 15 4.52 6.88 -6.02
C VAL A 15 5.53 6.99 -4.89
N SER A 16 6.74 7.39 -5.27
CA SER A 16 7.85 7.71 -4.38
C SER A 16 8.61 8.91 -4.93
N SER A 17 9.81 9.18 -4.41
CA SER A 17 10.70 10.18 -5.00
C SER A 17 11.06 9.91 -6.47
N TRP A 18 10.89 8.68 -6.96
CA TRP A 18 11.17 8.32 -8.36
C TRP A 18 10.24 9.00 -9.37
N GLN A 19 9.00 9.30 -8.98
CA GLN A 19 8.03 10.00 -9.84
C GLN A 19 8.24 11.52 -9.86
N HIS A 20 9.16 12.05 -9.07
CA HIS A 20 9.53 13.48 -9.03
C HIS A 20 10.77 13.74 -9.88
N LEU A 21 10.73 13.36 -11.16
CA LEU A 21 11.84 13.52 -12.09
C LEU A 21 12.33 14.98 -12.14
N ASN A 22 13.63 15.18 -11.89
CA ASN A 22 14.26 16.51 -11.76
C ASN A 22 13.61 17.42 -10.71
N GLY A 23 12.98 16.83 -9.67
CA GLY A 23 12.27 17.56 -8.62
C GLY A 23 10.92 18.12 -9.03
N THR A 24 10.36 17.66 -10.15
CA THR A 24 9.04 18.10 -10.62
C THR A 24 7.94 17.52 -9.74
N MET A 25 7.13 18.40 -9.14
CA MET A 25 5.99 17.99 -8.32
C MET A 25 4.90 17.33 -9.18
N ILE A 26 4.24 16.32 -8.60
CA ILE A 26 3.07 15.66 -9.19
C ILE A 26 1.87 16.63 -9.21
N ASN A 27 1.19 16.71 -10.35
CA ASN A 27 -0.07 17.44 -10.46
C ASN A 27 -1.25 16.55 -10.05
N TRP A 28 -1.52 16.49 -8.75
CA TRP A 28 -2.59 15.67 -8.18
C TRP A 28 -4.01 16.03 -8.66
N PHE A 29 -4.25 17.27 -9.10
CA PHE A 29 -5.53 17.64 -9.72
C PHE A 29 -5.70 16.99 -11.10
N ALA A 30 -4.61 16.90 -11.88
CA ALA A 30 -4.63 16.17 -13.16
C ALA A 30 -4.80 14.66 -12.93
N VAL A 31 -4.15 14.11 -11.90
CA VAL A 31 -4.34 12.70 -11.48
C VAL A 31 -5.80 12.43 -11.13
N ARG A 32 -6.43 13.31 -10.34
CA ARG A 32 -7.87 13.20 -10.03
C ARG A 32 -8.74 13.31 -11.27
N ALA A 33 -8.47 14.30 -12.13
CA ALA A 33 -9.22 14.53 -13.36
C ALA A 33 -9.11 13.36 -14.35
N ALA A 34 -8.01 12.61 -14.31
CA ALA A 34 -7.82 11.37 -15.07
C ALA A 34 -8.62 10.18 -14.52
N GLY A 35 -9.36 10.35 -13.43
CA GLY A 35 -10.25 9.33 -12.86
C GLY A 35 -9.67 8.57 -11.67
N HIS A 36 -8.43 8.84 -11.26
CA HIS A 36 -7.84 8.16 -10.10
C HIS A 36 -8.51 8.59 -8.79
N ASN A 37 -8.84 7.62 -7.94
CA ASN A 37 -9.59 7.80 -6.69
C ASN A 37 -8.69 7.75 -5.46
N PHE A 38 -7.54 7.09 -5.55
CA PHE A 38 -6.55 6.99 -4.49
C PHE A 38 -5.14 7.10 -5.05
N ALA A 39 -4.16 7.24 -4.16
CA ALA A 39 -2.79 6.85 -4.44
C ALA A 39 -2.09 6.35 -3.16
N MET A 40 -1.01 5.59 -3.30
CA MET A 40 -0.15 5.18 -2.20
C MET A 40 1.20 5.92 -2.30
N VAL A 41 1.61 6.66 -1.27
CA VAL A 41 2.88 7.42 -1.29
C VAL A 41 3.89 6.80 -0.34
N LYS A 42 5.11 6.53 -0.81
CA LYS A 42 6.22 6.11 0.05
C LYS A 42 6.44 7.15 1.13
N ALA A 43 6.34 6.77 2.40
CA ALA A 43 6.69 7.64 3.51
C ALA A 43 8.12 7.41 3.97
N THR A 44 8.48 6.15 4.20
CA THR A 44 9.71 5.80 4.90
C THR A 44 10.33 4.51 4.35
N GLU A 45 11.60 4.31 4.63
CA GLU A 45 12.33 3.09 4.32
C GLU A 45 13.42 2.85 5.38
N GLY A 46 13.49 1.63 5.91
CA GLY A 46 14.45 1.30 6.94
C GLY A 46 14.36 2.24 8.15
N LEU A 47 15.52 2.63 8.69
CA LEU A 47 15.58 3.37 9.96
C LEU A 47 15.76 4.89 9.81
N ASN A 48 16.00 5.40 8.61
CA ASN A 48 16.47 6.77 8.44
C ASN A 48 15.96 7.48 7.19
N TYR A 49 15.48 6.74 6.17
CA TYR A 49 14.96 7.39 4.98
C TYR A 49 13.52 7.83 5.21
N VAL A 50 13.28 9.12 4.99
CA VAL A 50 11.96 9.72 4.87
C VAL A 50 11.87 10.29 3.47
N ASN A 51 10.84 9.93 2.72
CA ASN A 51 10.65 10.44 1.36
C ASN A 51 10.43 11.96 1.42
N PRO A 52 11.28 12.77 0.77
CA PRO A 52 11.16 14.23 0.82
C PRO A 52 9.85 14.77 0.22
N TYR A 53 9.19 13.97 -0.62
CA TYR A 53 7.92 14.34 -1.25
C TYR A 53 6.69 13.83 -0.50
N PHE A 54 6.85 13.04 0.57
CA PHE A 54 5.72 12.44 1.28
C PHE A 54 4.72 13.50 1.76
N ILE A 55 5.18 14.53 2.47
CA ILE A 55 4.31 15.59 2.99
C ILE A 55 3.65 16.40 1.86
N PRO A 56 4.38 16.98 0.88
CA PRO A 56 3.72 17.76 -0.16
C PRO A 56 2.72 16.94 -0.99
N ASP A 57 3.05 15.70 -1.36
CA ASP A 57 2.11 14.83 -2.08
C ASP A 57 0.88 14.52 -1.22
N SER A 58 1.08 14.15 0.04
CA SER A 58 -0.02 13.88 0.96
C SER A 58 -0.95 15.07 1.16
N VAL A 59 -0.46 16.30 1.12
CA VAL A 59 -1.32 17.49 1.24
C VAL A 59 -2.08 17.73 -0.06
N LEU A 60 -1.40 17.62 -1.21
CA LEU A 60 -1.98 17.88 -2.52
C LEU A 60 -3.00 16.81 -2.93
N MET A 61 -2.78 15.55 -2.60
CA MET A 61 -3.76 14.47 -2.78
C MET A 61 -5.08 14.77 -2.07
N ARG A 62 -5.01 15.14 -0.78
CA ARG A 62 -6.21 15.51 0.00
C ARG A 62 -6.92 16.70 -0.64
N THR A 63 -6.17 17.71 -1.07
CA THR A 63 -6.71 18.92 -1.70
C THR A 63 -7.38 18.61 -3.04
N ALA A 64 -6.82 17.67 -3.82
CA ALA A 64 -7.37 17.20 -5.08
C ALA A 64 -8.54 16.20 -4.91
N GLY A 65 -8.85 15.76 -3.68
CA GLY A 65 -9.88 14.74 -3.44
C GLY A 65 -9.46 13.33 -3.83
N VAL A 66 -8.16 13.04 -3.82
CA VAL A 66 -7.57 11.70 -3.98
C VAL A 66 -7.35 11.10 -2.59
N ALA A 67 -7.86 9.89 -2.36
CA ALA A 67 -7.64 9.19 -1.09
C ALA A 67 -6.15 8.88 -0.87
N ARG A 68 -5.69 9.08 0.36
CA ARG A 68 -4.27 9.05 0.74
C ARG A 68 -3.91 7.74 1.39
N GLY A 69 -3.18 6.91 0.66
CA GLY A 69 -2.43 5.82 1.23
C GLY A 69 -0.96 6.19 1.41
N THR A 70 -0.32 5.44 2.30
CA THR A 70 1.09 5.58 2.56
C THR A 70 1.72 4.22 2.79
N TYR A 71 2.99 4.05 2.41
CA TYR A 71 3.71 2.80 2.65
C TYR A 71 5.10 3.01 3.23
N HIS A 72 5.57 1.98 3.93
CA HIS A 72 6.94 1.83 4.40
C HIS A 72 7.61 0.67 3.68
N PHE A 73 8.74 0.94 3.02
CA PHE A 73 9.57 -0.09 2.42
C PHE A 73 10.41 -0.79 3.50
N ALA A 74 10.15 -2.08 3.71
CA ALA A 74 10.80 -2.87 4.75
C ALA A 74 12.28 -3.09 4.45
N ARG A 75 13.11 -3.02 5.50
CA ARG A 75 14.50 -3.50 5.47
C ARG A 75 14.71 -4.53 6.57
N PRO A 76 14.41 -5.83 6.35
CA PRO A 76 14.43 -6.82 7.44
C PRO A 76 15.81 -7.18 8.00
N ALA A 77 16.89 -6.75 7.35
CA ALA A 77 18.24 -6.76 7.93
C ALA A 77 18.37 -5.81 9.14
N LEU A 78 17.39 -4.92 9.35
CA LEU A 78 17.28 -3.97 10.46
C LEU A 78 16.08 -4.35 11.33
N PRO A 79 16.04 -3.98 12.63
CA PRO A 79 14.96 -4.39 13.54
C PRO A 79 13.59 -3.82 13.12
N PRO A 80 12.48 -4.57 13.35
CA PRO A 80 11.15 -4.18 12.89
C PRO A 80 10.52 -3.04 13.70
N GLU A 81 10.62 -3.04 15.03
CA GLU A 81 9.92 -2.06 15.86
C GLU A 81 10.40 -0.62 15.64
N PRO A 82 11.71 -0.33 15.49
CA PRO A 82 12.16 1.02 15.18
C PRO A 82 11.73 1.50 13.78
N GLN A 83 11.61 0.59 12.80
CA GLN A 83 11.06 0.90 11.48
C GLN A 83 9.57 1.25 11.58
N ALA A 84 8.81 0.45 12.31
CA ALA A 84 7.40 0.69 12.58
C ALA A 84 7.18 2.03 13.33
N ALA A 85 8.03 2.35 14.30
CA ALA A 85 7.96 3.59 15.05
C ALA A 85 8.25 4.82 14.18
N LEU A 86 9.30 4.77 13.35
CA LEU A 86 9.59 5.83 12.38
C LEU A 86 8.42 6.03 11.42
N TYR A 87 7.94 4.94 10.83
CA TYR A 87 6.83 5.00 9.88
C TYR A 87 5.56 5.58 10.51
N ALA A 88 5.16 5.05 11.67
CA ALA A 88 4.01 5.55 12.40
C ALA A 88 4.16 7.05 12.68
N ALA A 89 5.30 7.50 13.20
CA ALA A 89 5.58 8.91 13.50
C ALA A 89 5.44 9.83 12.27
N VAL A 90 5.95 9.39 11.11
CA VAL A 90 5.83 10.13 9.84
C VAL A 90 4.38 10.14 9.33
N ALA A 91 3.67 9.02 9.46
CA ALA A 91 2.31 8.85 8.96
C ALA A 91 1.20 9.33 9.94
N LEU A 92 1.53 9.79 11.15
CA LEU A 92 0.56 10.14 12.22
C LEU A 92 -0.58 11.06 11.76
N GLY A 93 -0.32 11.97 10.80
CA GLY A 93 -1.32 12.89 10.26
C GLY A 93 -2.26 12.33 9.19
N GLN A 94 -2.18 11.02 8.89
CA GLN A 94 -3.02 10.32 7.91
C GLN A 94 -3.99 9.34 8.58
N ASN A 95 -4.94 9.87 9.36
CA ASN A 95 -5.94 9.08 10.10
C ASN A 95 -7.37 9.63 9.98
N GLY A 96 -7.62 10.55 9.05
CA GLY A 96 -8.92 11.15 8.81
C GLY A 96 -9.70 10.50 7.66
N PRO A 97 -10.86 11.08 7.28
CA PRO A 97 -11.60 10.67 6.09
C PRO A 97 -10.69 10.69 4.85
N LEU A 98 -10.87 9.68 4.01
CA LEU A 98 -10.06 9.39 2.82
C LEU A 98 -8.58 9.10 3.09
N ASP A 99 -8.18 8.79 4.32
CA ASP A 99 -6.85 8.23 4.60
C ASP A 99 -6.95 6.71 4.66
N LEU A 100 -6.20 6.01 3.82
CA LEU A 100 -6.14 4.56 3.78
C LEU A 100 -5.29 4.01 4.94
N PRO A 101 -5.50 2.75 5.35
CA PRO A 101 -4.66 2.12 6.37
C PRO A 101 -3.17 2.12 5.99
N PRO A 102 -2.25 2.09 6.97
CA PRO A 102 -0.82 2.03 6.70
C PRO A 102 -0.45 0.76 5.94
N VAL A 103 0.53 0.85 5.05
CA VAL A 103 1.02 -0.28 4.24
C VAL A 103 2.44 -0.66 4.68
N LEU A 104 2.66 -1.95 4.93
CA LEU A 104 3.98 -2.56 4.94
C LEU A 104 4.30 -3.06 3.52
N ASP A 105 5.31 -2.49 2.89
CA ASP A 105 5.88 -3.00 1.64
C ASP A 105 6.99 -4.01 1.98
N MET A 106 6.71 -5.29 1.75
CA MET A 106 7.52 -6.44 2.12
C MET A 106 7.97 -7.20 0.88
N GLU A 107 9.15 -6.83 0.36
CA GLU A 107 9.74 -7.42 -0.84
C GLU A 107 11.26 -7.67 -0.73
N ASP A 108 11.84 -7.46 0.46
CA ASP A 108 13.24 -7.72 0.79
C ASP A 108 13.30 -8.69 1.97
N ALA A 109 14.06 -9.79 1.83
CA ALA A 109 14.20 -10.78 2.90
C ALA A 109 15.22 -10.38 3.98
N GLY A 110 16.09 -9.41 3.69
CA GLY A 110 17.12 -8.96 4.63
C GLY A 110 18.11 -10.05 5.07
N GLY A 111 18.21 -11.15 4.32
CA GLY A 111 19.02 -12.32 4.67
C GLY A 111 18.43 -13.21 5.78
N LEU A 112 17.20 -12.96 6.22
CA LEU A 112 16.51 -13.80 7.19
C LEU A 112 16.04 -15.11 6.55
N SER A 113 15.95 -16.17 7.37
CA SER A 113 15.23 -17.39 6.97
C SER A 113 13.72 -17.11 6.92
N PRO A 114 12.91 -17.95 6.26
CA PRO A 114 11.46 -17.75 6.23
C PRO A 114 10.83 -17.57 7.61
N GLY A 115 11.19 -18.41 8.58
CA GLY A 115 10.71 -18.25 9.97
C GLY A 115 11.14 -16.94 10.62
N GLY A 116 12.37 -16.48 10.36
CA GLY A 116 12.85 -15.19 10.88
C GLY A 116 12.14 -14.00 10.25
N LEU A 117 11.83 -14.07 8.95
CA LEU A 117 11.11 -13.02 8.23
C LEU A 117 9.63 -12.97 8.63
N ILE A 118 9.00 -14.13 8.89
CA ILE A 118 7.65 -14.24 9.46
C ILE A 118 7.60 -13.57 10.85
N ASP A 119 8.53 -13.89 11.76
CA ASP A 119 8.62 -13.24 13.09
C ASP A 119 8.79 -11.72 12.95
N TRP A 120 9.72 -11.29 12.09
CA TRP A 120 9.96 -9.88 11.81
C TRP A 120 8.68 -9.17 11.36
N THR A 121 7.94 -9.80 10.45
CA THR A 121 6.71 -9.25 9.86
C THR A 121 5.60 -9.13 10.90
N HIS A 122 5.39 -10.15 11.75
CA HIS A 122 4.44 -10.06 12.86
C HIS A 122 4.76 -8.91 13.80
N ARG A 123 6.03 -8.78 14.21
CA ARG A 123 6.47 -7.74 15.14
C ARG A 123 6.29 -6.34 14.55
N TYR A 124 6.61 -6.16 13.27
CA TYR A 124 6.37 -4.91 12.56
C TYR A 124 4.87 -4.56 12.53
N LEU A 125 4.02 -5.47 12.03
CA LEU A 125 2.59 -5.23 11.85
C LEU A 125 1.88 -4.96 13.18
N ASN A 126 2.21 -5.74 14.22
CA ASN A 126 1.67 -5.53 15.57
C ASN A 126 2.05 -4.15 16.11
N THR A 127 3.29 -3.70 15.88
CA THR A 127 3.77 -2.39 16.33
C THR A 127 3.07 -1.25 15.58
N VAL A 128 2.95 -1.35 14.25
CA VAL A 128 2.22 -0.33 13.46
C VAL A 128 0.76 -0.28 13.87
N GLN A 129 0.10 -1.43 14.05
CA GLN A 129 -1.29 -1.47 14.49
C GLN A 129 -1.47 -0.86 15.88
N ALA A 130 -0.55 -1.12 16.82
CA ALA A 130 -0.59 -0.53 18.15
C ALA A 130 -0.39 1.00 18.14
N LEU A 131 0.51 1.51 17.28
CA LEU A 131 0.82 2.94 17.21
C LEU A 131 -0.20 3.76 16.41
N THR A 132 -0.84 3.15 15.41
CA THR A 132 -1.77 3.85 14.50
C THR A 132 -3.24 3.56 14.82
N GLY A 133 -3.52 2.47 15.55
CA GLY A 133 -4.88 1.97 15.78
C GLY A 133 -5.52 1.31 14.56
N ARG A 134 -4.79 1.16 13.44
CA ARG A 134 -5.31 0.67 12.16
C ARG A 134 -4.63 -0.64 11.77
N THR A 135 -5.43 -1.61 11.32
CA THR A 135 -4.93 -2.85 10.72
C THR A 135 -4.14 -2.51 9.46
N PRO A 136 -2.82 -2.80 9.40
CA PRO A 136 -2.02 -2.49 8.22
C PRO A 136 -2.39 -3.38 7.03
N ILE A 137 -2.14 -2.86 5.83
CA ILE A 137 -2.15 -3.61 4.56
C ILE A 137 -0.75 -4.18 4.34
N ILE A 138 -0.64 -5.37 3.76
CA ILE A 138 0.64 -5.95 3.33
C ILE A 138 0.74 -5.81 1.81
N TYR A 139 1.80 -5.16 1.34
CA TYR A 139 2.23 -5.19 -0.05
C TYR A 139 3.35 -6.23 -0.25
N THR A 140 3.27 -7.00 -1.33
CA THR A 140 4.26 -8.02 -1.75
C THR A 140 4.01 -8.42 -3.21
N TYR A 141 4.82 -9.32 -3.75
CA TYR A 141 4.54 -10.06 -4.99
C TYR A 141 4.57 -11.60 -4.78
N PRO A 142 3.92 -12.41 -5.65
CA PRO A 142 3.73 -13.85 -5.43
C PRO A 142 5.01 -14.64 -5.18
N ARG A 143 6.02 -14.44 -6.03
CA ARG A 143 7.29 -15.16 -5.94
C ARG A 143 8.03 -14.85 -4.63
N PHE A 144 8.03 -13.60 -4.16
CA PHE A 144 8.63 -13.26 -2.87
C PHE A 144 7.94 -14.03 -1.76
N TRP A 145 6.61 -13.96 -1.69
CA TRP A 145 5.86 -14.60 -0.62
C TRP A 145 6.08 -16.12 -0.58
N GLN A 146 5.97 -16.77 -1.73
CA GLN A 146 6.16 -18.23 -1.83
C GLN A 146 7.57 -18.68 -1.41
N THR A 147 8.59 -17.85 -1.67
CA THR A 147 10.00 -18.24 -1.44
C THR A 147 10.55 -17.69 -0.13
N ALA A 148 10.53 -16.38 0.06
CA ALA A 148 11.07 -15.71 1.24
C ALA A 148 10.18 -15.89 2.47
N MET A 149 8.85 -15.91 2.30
CA MET A 149 7.90 -16.12 3.41
C MET A 149 7.45 -17.58 3.56
N GLY A 150 8.03 -18.50 2.79
CA GLY A 150 7.70 -19.94 2.83
C GLY A 150 6.23 -20.23 2.54
N ASP A 151 5.58 -19.39 1.74
CA ASP A 151 4.15 -19.43 1.44
C ASP A 151 3.24 -19.44 2.71
N SER A 152 3.69 -18.74 3.76
CA SER A 152 2.98 -18.69 5.04
C SER A 152 1.54 -18.17 4.92
N ASN A 153 0.63 -18.79 5.68
CA ASN A 153 -0.78 -18.41 5.79
C ASN A 153 -1.14 -17.62 7.06
N GLU A 154 -0.12 -17.21 7.83
CA GLU A 154 -0.31 -16.56 9.13
C GLU A 154 -0.85 -15.12 9.02
N PHE A 155 -0.81 -14.53 7.83
CA PHE A 155 -1.10 -13.12 7.58
C PHE A 155 -2.45 -12.88 6.87
N THR A 156 -3.26 -13.93 6.69
CA THR A 156 -4.56 -13.88 5.98
C THR A 156 -5.59 -12.93 6.58
N ARG A 157 -5.40 -12.46 7.82
CA ARG A 157 -6.24 -11.43 8.46
C ARG A 157 -5.94 -10.00 8.00
N TYR A 158 -4.78 -9.75 7.41
CA TYR A 158 -4.39 -8.43 6.91
C TYR A 158 -4.87 -8.27 5.47
N PRO A 159 -5.36 -7.09 5.06
CA PRO A 159 -5.64 -6.81 3.66
C PRO A 159 -4.36 -6.97 2.80
N LEU A 160 -4.53 -7.54 1.61
CA LEU A 160 -3.41 -7.80 0.68
C LEU A 160 -3.41 -6.78 -0.45
N TRP A 161 -2.29 -6.11 -0.64
CA TRP A 161 -1.93 -5.41 -1.87
C TRP A 161 -0.91 -6.27 -2.62
N ILE A 162 -1.25 -6.78 -3.80
CA ILE A 162 -0.39 -7.72 -4.54
C ILE A 162 0.11 -7.10 -5.84
N ALA A 163 1.41 -7.19 -6.09
CA ALA A 163 2.00 -6.86 -7.38
C ALA A 163 2.06 -8.08 -8.28
N ASP A 164 1.41 -7.99 -9.44
CA ASP A 164 1.40 -9.05 -10.44
C ASP A 164 1.16 -8.47 -11.84
N TYR A 165 2.21 -8.48 -12.67
CA TYR A 165 2.21 -7.81 -13.98
C TYR A 165 2.06 -8.78 -15.16
N ARG A 166 1.62 -10.02 -14.91
CA ARG A 166 1.56 -11.05 -15.94
C ARG A 166 0.46 -10.84 -16.98
N GLY A 167 -0.42 -9.85 -16.78
CA GLY A 167 -1.47 -9.48 -17.74
C GLY A 167 -2.65 -10.46 -17.79
N ASN A 168 -2.88 -11.23 -16.72
CA ASN A 168 -4.04 -12.10 -16.58
C ASN A 168 -5.26 -11.30 -16.10
N ASP A 169 -6.46 -11.91 -16.14
CA ASP A 169 -7.72 -11.31 -15.66
C ASP A 169 -7.75 -11.02 -14.13
N GLY A 170 -6.73 -11.45 -13.40
CA GLY A 170 -6.52 -11.14 -11.99
C GLY A 170 -5.15 -11.60 -11.50
N PRO A 171 -4.74 -11.16 -10.30
CA PRO A 171 -3.44 -11.52 -9.72
C PRO A 171 -3.45 -12.94 -9.15
N GLU A 172 -2.28 -13.56 -9.07
CA GLU A 172 -2.06 -14.70 -8.19
C GLU A 172 -1.99 -14.27 -6.74
N VAL A 173 -2.72 -14.97 -5.90
CA VAL A 173 -2.81 -14.67 -4.47
C VAL A 173 -2.11 -15.81 -3.70
N PRO A 174 -0.88 -15.58 -3.19
CA PRO A 174 -0.13 -16.59 -2.44
C PRO A 174 -0.65 -16.69 -0.99
N GLY A 175 -0.03 -17.50 -0.14
CA GLY A 175 -0.19 -17.42 1.31
C GLY A 175 -1.60 -17.71 1.84
N GLY A 176 -2.46 -18.33 1.04
CA GLY A 176 -3.83 -18.69 1.44
C GLY A 176 -4.76 -17.51 1.70
N TRP A 177 -4.44 -16.29 1.24
CA TRP A 177 -5.36 -15.16 1.33
C TRP A 177 -6.67 -15.48 0.59
N PRO A 178 -7.84 -15.17 1.18
CA PRO A 178 -9.12 -15.45 0.53
C PRO A 178 -9.37 -14.52 -0.67
N ALA A 179 -8.80 -13.32 -0.64
CA ALA A 179 -8.91 -12.31 -1.69
C ALA A 179 -7.79 -11.28 -1.58
N TRP A 180 -7.49 -10.62 -2.69
CA TRP A 180 -6.70 -9.38 -2.71
C TRP A 180 -7.60 -8.17 -2.43
N THR A 181 -7.00 -7.10 -1.91
CA THR A 181 -7.64 -5.79 -1.65
C THR A 181 -7.22 -4.76 -2.68
N PHE A 182 -5.91 -4.71 -2.98
CA PHE A 182 -5.35 -3.91 -4.07
C PHE A 182 -4.52 -4.81 -4.98
N TRP A 183 -4.50 -4.50 -6.26
CA TRP A 183 -3.69 -5.18 -7.26
C TRP A 183 -2.89 -4.15 -8.05
N GLN A 184 -1.56 -4.16 -7.89
CA GLN A 184 -0.66 -3.42 -8.75
C GLN A 184 -0.46 -4.23 -10.03
N TYR A 185 -1.02 -3.75 -11.13
CA TYR A 185 -1.13 -4.51 -12.38
C TYR A 185 -0.10 -4.10 -13.44
N THR A 186 0.59 -2.99 -13.24
CA THR A 186 1.69 -2.53 -14.11
C THR A 186 2.61 -1.58 -13.35
N ASP A 187 3.87 -1.53 -13.78
CA ASP A 187 4.94 -0.61 -13.34
C ASP A 187 5.26 0.50 -14.36
N SER A 188 4.56 0.49 -15.49
CA SER A 188 4.90 1.27 -16.69
C SER A 188 3.70 2.04 -17.23
N GLY A 189 2.73 2.29 -16.35
CA GLY A 189 1.57 3.13 -16.65
C GLY A 189 1.95 4.58 -16.94
N ASN A 190 1.07 5.27 -17.67
CA ASN A 190 1.18 6.70 -17.94
C ASN A 190 -0.01 7.43 -17.31
N VAL A 191 0.26 8.32 -16.37
CA VAL A 191 -0.77 9.04 -15.60
C VAL A 191 -0.65 10.53 -15.85
N PRO A 192 -1.71 11.20 -16.36
CA PRO A 192 -1.72 12.65 -16.46
C PRO A 192 -1.39 13.31 -15.12
N GLY A 193 -0.32 14.10 -15.10
CA GLY A 193 0.18 14.79 -13.90
C GLY A 193 1.37 14.12 -13.23
N ILE A 194 1.78 12.93 -13.67
CA ILE A 194 3.00 12.24 -13.23
C ILE A 194 3.93 12.08 -14.43
N ASN A 195 5.21 12.38 -14.25
CA ASN A 195 6.21 12.23 -15.29
C ASN A 195 6.89 10.86 -15.19
N GLY A 196 6.92 10.10 -16.29
CA GLY A 196 7.58 8.80 -16.38
C GLY A 196 6.66 7.60 -16.14
N GLY A 197 7.24 6.40 -16.20
CA GLY A 197 6.54 5.16 -15.87
C GLY A 197 6.04 5.18 -14.42
N THR A 198 4.77 4.80 -14.24
CA THR A 198 4.09 4.87 -12.95
C THR A 198 3.39 3.55 -12.67
N ASP A 199 3.56 3.06 -11.45
CA ASP A 199 2.85 1.91 -10.95
C ASP A 199 1.34 2.21 -10.86
N LEU A 200 0.51 1.30 -11.36
CA LEU A 200 -0.96 1.47 -11.33
C LEU A 200 -1.65 0.33 -10.61
N ASN A 201 -2.66 0.71 -9.83
CA ASN A 201 -3.37 -0.16 -8.93
C ASN A 201 -4.87 -0.14 -9.17
N SER A 202 -5.49 -1.29 -8.99
CA SER A 202 -6.93 -1.47 -8.89
C SER A 202 -7.31 -1.86 -7.47
N TYR A 203 -8.39 -1.30 -6.95
CA TYR A 203 -9.03 -1.76 -5.72
C TYR A 203 -10.08 -2.83 -6.04
N SER A 204 -10.09 -3.91 -5.27
CA SER A 204 -11.04 -5.00 -5.47
C SER A 204 -12.44 -4.57 -5.05
N GLY A 205 -13.37 -4.45 -6.01
CA GLY A 205 -14.79 -4.22 -5.70
C GLY A 205 -15.42 -5.31 -4.80
N ALA A 206 -14.78 -6.49 -4.66
CA ALA A 206 -15.20 -7.52 -3.71
C ALA A 206 -15.03 -7.10 -2.24
N GLN A 207 -14.21 -6.08 -1.98
CA GLN A 207 -14.03 -5.47 -0.66
C GLN A 207 -15.15 -4.47 -0.32
N GLY A 208 -16.10 -4.29 -1.23
CA GLY A 208 -17.22 -3.36 -1.12
C GLY A 208 -16.93 -2.02 -1.79
N ASP A 209 -17.69 -1.01 -1.40
CA ASP A 209 -17.52 0.35 -1.93
C ASP A 209 -16.22 0.97 -1.41
N PHE A 210 -15.37 1.44 -2.33
CA PHE A 210 -14.07 2.05 -1.98
C PHE A 210 -14.21 3.21 -0.99
N SER A 211 -15.25 4.04 -1.12
CA SER A 211 -15.48 5.14 -0.18
C SER A 211 -15.78 4.63 1.24
N ARG A 212 -16.38 3.44 1.39
CA ARG A 212 -16.53 2.82 2.70
C ARG A 212 -15.17 2.41 3.23
N PHE A 213 -14.36 1.69 2.45
CA PHE A 213 -13.01 1.28 2.86
C PHE A 213 -12.13 2.48 3.27
N ALA A 214 -12.10 3.52 2.45
CA ALA A 214 -11.32 4.73 2.68
C ALA A 214 -11.83 5.59 3.86
N ASN A 215 -13.02 5.29 4.39
CA ASN A 215 -13.61 5.99 5.53
C ASN A 215 -13.96 5.03 6.69
N MET A 216 -13.52 3.76 6.65
CA MET A 216 -13.82 2.83 7.75
C MET A 216 -13.07 3.30 9.00
N PRO A 217 -13.79 3.59 10.11
CA PRO A 217 -13.13 3.69 11.39
C PRO A 217 -12.55 2.32 11.75
N ASN A 218 -11.40 2.31 12.43
CA ASN A 218 -10.60 1.16 12.88
C ASN A 218 -11.35 -0.18 12.87
N LEU A 219 -10.80 -1.19 12.17
CA LEU A 219 -11.18 -2.60 12.34
C LEU A 219 -10.72 -3.06 13.74
N GLY A 220 -11.39 -2.56 14.78
CA GLY A 220 -11.30 -3.08 16.13
C GLY A 220 -12.00 -4.43 16.16
N SER A 221 -11.24 -5.46 16.51
CA SER A 221 -11.70 -6.83 16.76
C SER A 221 -12.98 -6.85 17.60
N SER A 222 -14.06 -7.39 17.03
CA SER A 222 -15.10 -8.08 17.79
C SER A 222 -14.59 -9.43 18.26
#